data_AF-A0A6L9ZXU3-F1
#
_entry.id   AF-A0A6L9ZXU3-F1
#
_cell.length_a   1.000
_cell.length_b   1.000
_cell.length_c   1.000
_cell.angle_alpha   90.00
_cell.angle_beta   90.00
_cell.angle_gamma   90.00
#
_symmetry.space_group_name_H-M   'P 1'
#
loop_
_entity.id
_entity.type
_entity.pdbx_description
1 polymer ?
#
loop_
_entity_poly.entity_id
_entity_poly.type
_entity_poly.pdbx_seq_one_letter_code
_entity_poly.pdbx_strand_id
1 'polypeptide(L)'
;MQGYLATITSEAEQNFIISNIGIPTEHFSAQAGGWLGANDAATEGIWEWVTGPEAGTVFWQNGTPIGYNNFHPGQPINFRNQEHYAHMFRPGGITWNDLHESAPLGYYVEYGGLKPELPLEQESVPEPGSIFGLFLLGGFGVRSLLLRISQ
;
A
#
# COMPACT_ATOMS: atom_id res chain seq x y z
N MET A 1 -3.37 5.02 12.90
CA MET A 1 -2.92 4.10 11.84
C MET A 1 -1.98 3.10 12.45
N GLN A 2 -2.12 1.83 12.08
CA GLN A 2 -1.20 0.76 12.47
C GLN A 2 -0.41 0.34 11.22
N GLY A 3 0.90 0.19 11.38
CA GLY A 3 1.76 -0.33 10.32
C GLY A 3 1.91 -1.84 10.41
N TYR A 4 2.04 -2.50 9.26
CA TYR A 4 2.35 -3.93 9.14
C TYR A 4 3.27 -4.16 7.94
N LEU A 5 3.95 -5.32 7.90
CA LEU A 5 4.70 -5.72 6.70
C LEU A 5 3.75 -5.78 5.51
N ALA A 6 4.16 -5.16 4.40
CA ALA A 6 3.28 -4.99 3.25
C ALA A 6 2.84 -6.34 2.67
N THR A 7 1.57 -6.40 2.33
CA THR A 7 0.96 -7.49 1.57
C THR A 7 0.84 -7.08 0.11
N ILE A 8 0.96 -8.02 -0.82
CA ILE A 8 0.84 -7.73 -2.26
C ILE A 8 -0.09 -8.77 -2.87
N THR A 9 -1.33 -8.37 -3.07
CA THR A 9 -2.45 -9.20 -3.53
C THR A 9 -2.78 -9.02 -5.00
N SER A 10 -2.11 -8.11 -5.69
CA SER A 10 -2.30 -7.87 -7.11
C SER A 10 -1.05 -7.34 -7.82
N GLU A 11 -1.03 -7.48 -9.15
CA GLU A 11 0.01 -6.90 -9.99
C GLU A 11 0.02 -5.37 -9.91
N ALA A 12 -1.14 -4.74 -9.71
CA ALA A 12 -1.23 -3.29 -9.53
C ALA A 12 -0.49 -2.84 -8.26
N GLU A 13 -0.63 -3.57 -7.16
CA GLU A 13 0.09 -3.30 -5.91
C GLU A 13 1.60 -3.53 -6.06
N GLN A 14 1.99 -4.62 -6.71
CA GLN A 14 3.40 -4.89 -7.04
C GLN A 14 4.01 -3.73 -7.82
N ASN A 15 3.32 -3.27 -8.87
CA ASN A 15 3.76 -2.15 -9.71
C ASN A 15 3.77 -0.83 -8.94
N PHE A 16 2.81 -0.61 -8.04
CA PHE A 16 2.76 0.58 -7.19
C PHE A 16 4.00 0.67 -6.29
N ILE A 17 4.36 -0.42 -5.62
CA ILE A 17 5.55 -0.48 -4.76
C ILE A 17 6.81 -0.22 -5.58
N ILE A 18 6.96 -0.91 -6.73
CA ILE A 18 8.12 -0.72 -7.61
C ILE A 18 8.27 0.73 -8.05
N SER A 19 7.17 1.35 -8.48
CA SER A 19 7.22 2.66 -9.13
C SER A 19 7.38 3.82 -8.15
N ASN A 20 6.84 3.68 -6.92
CA ASN A 20 6.80 4.78 -5.97
C ASN A 20 7.77 4.62 -4.79
N ILE A 21 8.10 3.40 -4.41
CA ILE A 21 9.01 3.10 -3.29
C ILE A 21 10.35 2.61 -3.81
N GLY A 22 10.33 1.78 -4.86
CA GLY A 22 11.52 1.16 -5.43
C GLY A 22 12.03 -0.02 -4.60
N ILE A 23 13.27 -0.43 -4.87
CA ILE A 23 13.93 -1.56 -4.19
C ILE A 23 15.21 -1.07 -3.52
N PRO A 24 15.41 -1.36 -2.21
CA PRO A 24 16.70 -1.19 -1.57
C PRO A 24 17.81 -1.91 -2.34
N THR A 25 18.76 -1.14 -2.87
CA THR A 25 19.83 -1.65 -3.75
C THR A 25 21.13 -1.98 -3.03
N GLU A 26 21.15 -1.91 -1.70
CA GLU A 26 22.36 -2.03 -0.88
C GLU A 26 23.01 -3.43 -0.91
N HIS A 27 22.34 -4.42 -1.50
CA HIS A 27 22.89 -5.76 -1.73
C HIS A 27 22.56 -6.26 -3.14
N PHE A 28 23.57 -6.40 -4.01
CA PHE A 28 23.44 -6.96 -5.37
C PHE A 28 23.51 -8.50 -5.37
N SER A 29 22.78 -9.16 -4.47
CA SER A 29 22.81 -10.63 -4.31
C SER A 29 21.41 -11.22 -4.08
N ALA A 30 21.34 -12.53 -3.81
CA ALA A 30 20.15 -13.23 -3.31
C ALA A 30 19.45 -12.54 -2.11
N GLN A 31 20.12 -11.58 -1.48
CA GLN A 31 19.67 -10.83 -0.30
C GLN A 31 19.41 -9.35 -0.64
N ALA A 32 18.95 -9.05 -1.86
CA ALA A 32 18.50 -7.72 -2.24
C ALA A 32 17.07 -7.43 -1.74
N GLY A 33 16.69 -6.16 -1.69
CA GLY A 33 15.31 -5.73 -1.48
C GLY A 33 14.88 -5.65 -0.02
N GLY A 34 13.66 -6.07 0.28
CA GLY A 34 13.07 -5.88 1.59
C GLY A 34 11.95 -6.87 1.89
N TRP A 35 11.74 -7.11 3.18
CA TRP A 35 10.75 -8.05 3.70
C TRP A 35 9.31 -7.66 3.36
N LEU A 36 8.50 -8.70 3.12
CA LEU A 36 7.05 -8.65 2.91
C LEU A 36 6.33 -9.41 4.02
N GLY A 37 5.01 -9.26 4.10
CA GLY A 37 4.18 -9.88 5.13
C GLY A 37 3.90 -11.37 4.98
N ALA A 38 4.54 -12.05 4.02
CA ALA A 38 4.30 -13.47 3.73
C ALA A 38 5.37 -14.40 4.33
N ASN A 39 4.94 -15.55 4.86
CA ASN A 39 5.82 -16.65 5.25
C ASN A 39 5.10 -18.00 5.16
N ASP A 40 5.85 -19.09 5.27
CA ASP A 40 5.34 -20.46 5.46
C ASP A 40 5.88 -21.12 6.75
N ALA A 41 6.37 -20.30 7.69
CA ALA A 41 7.01 -20.78 8.92
C ALA A 41 6.09 -21.65 9.79
N ALA A 42 4.76 -21.46 9.67
CA ALA A 42 3.78 -22.29 10.36
C ALA A 42 3.61 -23.68 9.72
N THR A 43 3.71 -23.77 8.39
CA THR A 43 3.58 -25.03 7.64
C THR A 43 4.30 -24.92 6.31
N GLU A 44 5.43 -25.61 6.22
CA GLU A 44 6.27 -25.68 5.02
C GLU A 44 5.45 -25.91 3.75
N GLY A 45 5.69 -25.07 2.73
CA GLY A 45 5.00 -25.14 1.45
C GLY A 45 3.60 -24.53 1.43
N ILE A 46 3.09 -24.00 2.55
CA ILE A 46 1.85 -23.22 2.62
C ILE A 46 2.20 -21.77 2.93
N TRP A 47 2.23 -20.96 1.88
CA TRP A 47 2.56 -19.54 1.99
C TRP A 47 1.30 -18.71 2.18
N GLU A 48 1.30 -17.93 3.26
CA GLU A 48 0.20 -17.06 3.64
C GLU A 48 0.69 -15.65 3.99
N TRP A 49 -0.19 -14.67 3.83
CA TRP A 49 -0.01 -13.38 4.46
C TRP A 49 -0.27 -13.54 5.97
N VAL A 50 0.67 -13.12 6.82
CA VAL A 50 0.52 -13.21 8.30
C VAL A 50 0.32 -11.86 8.98
N THR A 51 0.27 -10.79 8.19
CA THR A 51 0.10 -9.42 8.66
C THR A 51 -1.00 -8.70 7.90
N GLY A 52 -1.44 -7.56 8.42
CA GLY A 52 -2.43 -6.72 7.74
C GLY A 52 -3.85 -7.30 7.70
N PRO A 53 -4.78 -6.63 6.98
CA PRO A 53 -6.14 -7.11 6.72
C PRO A 53 -6.21 -8.49 6.05
N GLU A 54 -5.16 -8.89 5.34
CA GLU A 54 -5.05 -10.13 4.57
C GLU A 54 -4.54 -11.31 5.41
N ALA A 55 -4.24 -11.11 6.70
CA ALA A 55 -3.69 -12.14 7.57
C ALA A 55 -4.53 -13.44 7.57
N GLY A 56 -3.86 -14.58 7.36
CA GLY A 56 -4.47 -15.90 7.20
C GLY A 56 -4.89 -16.24 5.76
N THR A 57 -4.61 -15.37 4.79
CA THR A 57 -4.89 -15.64 3.37
C THR A 57 -3.74 -16.43 2.75
N VAL A 58 -4.00 -17.70 2.42
CA VAL A 58 -3.08 -18.54 1.65
C VAL A 58 -3.13 -18.14 0.17
N PHE A 59 -1.97 -17.94 -0.44
CA PHE A 59 -1.87 -17.59 -1.87
C PHE A 59 -1.00 -18.58 -2.67
N TRP A 60 -0.26 -19.47 -2.00
CA TRP A 60 0.53 -20.52 -2.64
C TRP A 60 0.59 -21.77 -1.77
N GLN A 61 0.44 -22.94 -2.41
CA GLN A 61 0.42 -24.24 -1.75
C GLN A 61 1.18 -25.29 -2.57
N ASN A 62 2.24 -25.87 -2.01
CA ASN A 62 2.99 -27.00 -2.54
C ASN A 62 3.36 -26.86 -4.03
N GLY A 63 3.90 -25.70 -4.41
CA GLY A 63 4.31 -25.41 -5.80
C GLY A 63 3.18 -24.92 -6.71
N THR A 64 1.98 -24.73 -6.17
CA THR A 64 0.81 -24.26 -6.93
C THR A 64 0.34 -22.89 -6.41
N PRO A 65 0.28 -21.86 -7.26
CA PRO A 65 -0.37 -20.60 -6.88
C PRO A 65 -1.88 -20.79 -6.80
N ILE A 66 -2.48 -20.31 -5.71
CA ILE A 66 -3.95 -20.30 -5.51
C ILE A 66 -4.53 -18.88 -5.45
N GLY A 67 -3.67 -17.87 -5.32
CA GLY A 67 -3.99 -16.45 -5.42
C GLY A 67 -2.94 -15.71 -6.26
N TYR A 68 -2.96 -14.38 -6.21
CA TYR A 68 -1.87 -13.60 -6.79
C TYR A 68 -0.55 -14.01 -6.14
N ASN A 69 0.43 -14.28 -6.98
CA ASN A 69 1.77 -14.63 -6.57
C ASN A 69 2.75 -13.98 -7.54
N ASN A 70 3.90 -13.58 -7.02
CA ASN A 70 4.99 -13.08 -7.83
C ASN A 70 6.34 -13.67 -7.40
N PHE A 71 6.35 -14.92 -6.91
CA PHE A 71 7.61 -15.64 -6.69
C PHE A 71 8.41 -15.71 -8.00
N HIS A 72 9.71 -15.52 -7.88
CA HIS A 72 10.63 -15.68 -8.98
C HIS A 72 10.49 -17.09 -9.58
N PRO A 73 10.62 -17.28 -10.90
CA PRO A 73 10.62 -18.61 -11.49
C PRO A 73 11.54 -19.59 -10.75
N GLY A 74 10.95 -20.70 -10.28
CA GLY A 74 11.65 -21.72 -9.50
C GLY A 74 11.63 -21.51 -7.99
N GLN A 75 11.08 -20.40 -7.48
CA GLN A 75 10.88 -20.13 -6.06
C GLN A 75 9.44 -20.42 -5.62
N PRO A 76 9.20 -20.65 -4.31
CA PRO A 76 10.20 -20.81 -3.24
C PRO A 76 10.88 -22.19 -3.26
N ILE A 77 12.16 -22.27 -2.92
CA ILE A 77 12.96 -23.52 -2.90
C ILE A 77 13.28 -24.05 -1.51
N ASN A 78 13.04 -23.25 -0.48
CA ASN A 78 13.40 -23.51 0.90
C ASN A 78 14.86 -23.95 1.07
N PHE A 79 15.82 -23.09 0.71
CA PHE A 79 17.23 -23.49 0.68
C PHE A 79 17.69 -23.98 2.06
N ARG A 80 18.24 -25.21 2.08
CA ARG A 80 18.69 -25.90 3.30
C ARG A 80 17.61 -26.12 4.36
N ASN A 81 16.33 -26.04 3.98
CA ASN A 81 15.18 -26.14 4.87
C ASN A 81 15.15 -25.04 5.94
N GLN A 82 15.49 -23.80 5.56
CA GLN A 82 15.55 -22.67 6.50
C GLN A 82 15.04 -21.34 5.91
N GLU A 83 14.46 -21.33 4.71
CA GLU A 83 13.99 -20.11 4.06
C GLU A 83 12.46 -20.08 4.11
N HIS A 84 11.94 -19.30 5.06
CA HIS A 84 10.51 -19.30 5.37
C HIS A 84 9.83 -17.95 5.17
N TYR A 85 10.58 -16.89 4.83
CA TYR A 85 10.06 -15.52 4.80
C TYR A 85 10.21 -14.89 3.42
N ALA A 86 9.16 -14.24 2.92
CA ALA A 86 9.16 -13.64 1.60
C ALA A 86 9.84 -12.26 1.62
N HIS A 87 10.70 -12.01 0.63
CA HIS A 87 11.26 -10.69 0.36
C HIS A 87 11.18 -10.34 -1.11
N MET A 88 11.22 -9.04 -1.40
CA MET A 88 11.36 -8.53 -2.76
C MET A 88 12.74 -8.87 -3.32
N PHE A 89 12.81 -9.37 -4.54
CA PHE A 89 13.98 -9.99 -5.15
C PHE A 89 14.20 -9.50 -6.59
N ARG A 90 15.46 -9.23 -6.96
CA ARG A 90 15.82 -8.51 -8.21
C ARG A 90 16.75 -9.22 -9.22
N PRO A 91 16.73 -10.53 -9.45
CA PRO A 91 17.45 -11.10 -10.60
C PRO A 91 16.55 -11.09 -11.83
N GLY A 92 16.99 -10.44 -12.91
CA GLY A 92 16.27 -10.47 -14.20
C GLY A 92 14.87 -9.83 -14.22
N GLY A 93 14.37 -9.34 -13.08
CA GLY A 93 13.05 -8.74 -12.88
C GLY A 93 12.82 -8.45 -11.40
N ILE A 94 11.69 -7.82 -11.04
CA ILE A 94 11.31 -7.59 -9.64
C ILE A 94 10.21 -8.58 -9.27
N THR A 95 10.57 -9.56 -8.47
CA THR A 95 9.73 -10.71 -8.05
C THR A 95 9.98 -11.00 -6.57
N TRP A 96 9.51 -12.11 -6.04
CA TRP A 96 9.71 -12.51 -4.66
C TRP A 96 10.62 -13.73 -4.54
N ASN A 97 11.25 -13.88 -3.39
CA ASN A 97 12.05 -15.03 -3.02
C ASN A 97 11.81 -15.32 -1.54
N ASP A 98 11.97 -16.58 -1.15
CA ASP A 98 12.03 -17.01 0.23
C ASP A 98 13.45 -16.85 0.78
N LEU A 99 13.58 -16.43 2.03
CA LEU A 99 14.89 -16.19 2.64
C LEU A 99 14.87 -16.49 4.13
N HIS A 100 16.05 -16.78 4.67
CA HIS A 100 16.27 -16.99 6.09
C HIS A 100 15.99 -15.72 6.90
N GLU A 101 15.30 -15.84 8.04
CA GLU A 101 14.88 -14.71 8.89
C GLU A 101 16.03 -13.80 9.36
N SER A 102 17.24 -14.35 9.47
CA SER A 102 18.41 -13.61 9.94
C SER A 102 19.03 -12.69 8.87
N ALA A 103 18.48 -12.64 7.66
CA ALA A 103 19.01 -11.77 6.62
C ALA A 103 18.79 -10.29 6.96
N PRO A 104 19.83 -9.44 6.85
CA PRO A 104 19.75 -8.04 7.27
C PRO A 104 19.12 -7.16 6.18
N LEU A 105 17.82 -7.35 5.92
CA LEU A 105 17.09 -6.54 4.93
C LEU A 105 16.27 -5.42 5.57
N GLY A 106 16.00 -4.39 4.77
CA GLY A 106 14.91 -3.46 5.04
C GLY A 106 13.54 -4.14 4.90
N TYR A 107 12.47 -3.36 5.01
CA TYR A 107 11.11 -3.86 4.96
C TYR A 107 10.16 -2.86 4.30
N TYR A 108 9.11 -3.37 3.66
CA TYR A 108 8.00 -2.57 3.18
C TYR A 108 6.92 -2.52 4.25
N VAL A 109 6.48 -1.32 4.63
CA VAL A 109 5.39 -1.14 5.59
C VAL A 109 4.18 -0.58 4.87
N GLU A 110 3.05 -1.23 5.07
CA GLU A 110 1.74 -0.72 4.72
C GLU A 110 1.06 -0.18 5.97
N TYR A 111 0.42 0.98 5.85
CA TYR A 111 -0.33 1.59 6.94
C TYR A 111 -1.82 1.53 6.63
N GLY A 112 -2.53 0.73 7.42
CA GLY A 112 -3.98 0.58 7.33
C GLY A 112 -4.72 1.08 8.57
N GLY A 113 -6.01 0.75 8.62
CA GLY A 113 -6.88 1.08 9.75
C GLY A 113 -7.40 2.53 9.75
N LEU A 114 -7.36 3.21 8.61
CA LEU A 114 -8.34 4.26 8.37
C LEU A 114 -9.70 3.59 8.34
N LYS A 115 -10.62 4.00 9.21
CA LYS A 115 -12.03 3.63 9.04
C LYS A 115 -12.37 4.01 7.59
N PRO A 116 -13.10 3.16 6.82
CA PRO A 116 -13.65 3.63 5.55
C PRO A 116 -14.27 4.98 5.86
N GLU A 117 -13.84 6.02 5.14
CA GLU A 117 -14.33 7.38 5.35
C GLU A 117 -15.83 7.24 5.56
N LEU A 118 -16.31 7.58 6.76
CA LEU A 118 -17.74 7.62 7.00
C LEU A 118 -18.31 8.36 5.78
N PRO A 119 -19.33 7.82 5.08
CA PRO A 119 -19.89 8.50 3.93
C PRO A 119 -20.03 9.95 4.35
N LEU A 120 -19.37 10.88 3.64
CA LEU A 120 -19.43 12.28 4.00
C LEU A 120 -20.92 12.56 4.19
N GLU A 121 -21.35 12.80 5.42
CA GLU A 121 -22.67 13.36 5.63
C GLU A 121 -22.56 14.67 4.86
N GLN A 122 -23.19 14.69 3.69
CA GLN A 122 -23.31 15.86 2.88
C GLN A 122 -24.20 16.77 3.73
N GLU A 123 -23.57 17.49 4.67
CA GLU A 123 -24.11 18.67 5.33
C GLU A 123 -24.65 19.50 4.18
N SER A 124 -25.97 19.48 4.01
CA SER A 124 -26.63 20.17 2.92
C SER A 124 -26.28 21.64 3.11
N VAL A 125 -25.35 22.14 2.29
CA VAL A 125 -25.06 23.58 2.23
C VAL A 125 -26.41 24.23 1.86
N PRO A 126 -27.03 25.00 2.76
CA PRO A 126 -28.27 25.66 2.39
C PRO A 126 -27.95 26.64 1.26
N GLU A 127 -28.70 26.53 0.17
CA GLU A 127 -28.59 27.41 -0.99
C GLU A 127 -28.60 28.89 -0.57
N PRO A 128 -27.91 29.80 -1.27
CA PRO A 128 -27.83 31.23 -0.93
C PRO A 128 -29.17 32.00 -0.90
N GLY A 129 -30.31 31.32 -0.99
CA GLY A 129 -31.65 31.89 -0.86
C GLY A 129 -32.08 32.19 0.59
N SER A 130 -31.34 31.76 1.61
CA SER A 130 -31.68 31.98 3.03
C SER A 130 -30.83 33.08 3.69
N ILE A 131 -30.62 34.21 3.01
CA ILE A 131 -30.16 35.49 3.60
C ILE A 131 -31.26 36.56 3.41
N PHE A 132 -32.51 36.20 3.69
CA PHE A 132 -33.63 37.15 3.75
C PHE A 132 -34.16 37.34 5.18
N GLY A 133 -33.27 37.21 6.17
CA GLY A 133 -33.63 37.29 7.59
C GLY A 133 -32.78 38.24 8.44
N LEU A 134 -31.93 39.11 7.87
CA LEU A 134 -31.17 40.07 8.67
C LEU A 134 -31.08 41.46 8.01
N PHE A 135 -32.20 42.18 8.00
CA PHE A 135 -32.17 43.64 8.04
C PHE A 135 -32.45 44.08 9.47
N LEU A 136 -31.50 44.75 10.12
CA LEU A 136 -31.74 46.08 10.70
C LEU A 136 -30.44 46.69 11.26
N LEU A 137 -30.21 47.95 10.83
CA LEU A 137 -29.41 49.02 11.43
C LEU A 137 -27.89 49.08 11.16
N GLY A 138 -27.51 49.94 10.20
CA GLY A 138 -26.25 50.68 10.32
C GLY A 138 -25.60 51.21 9.03
N GLY A 139 -26.07 52.37 8.54
CA GLY A 139 -25.21 53.47 8.07
C GLY A 139 -24.33 53.33 6.81
N PHE A 140 -24.68 54.13 5.78
CA PHE A 140 -23.81 54.88 4.86
C PHE A 140 -22.78 54.15 3.97
N GLY A 141 -22.88 54.36 2.64
CA GLY A 141 -21.69 54.32 1.75
C GLY A 141 -21.98 54.01 0.29
N VAL A 142 -22.12 55.06 -0.53
CA VAL A 142 -22.28 54.99 -2.00
C VAL A 142 -20.89 54.91 -2.66
N ARG A 143 -20.69 54.07 -3.69
CA ARG A 143 -20.24 54.44 -5.07
C ARG A 143 -19.47 53.36 -5.85
N SER A 144 -20.00 53.12 -7.05
CA SER A 144 -19.36 53.10 -8.38
C SER A 144 -18.22 52.13 -8.72
N LEU A 145 -18.62 51.09 -9.48
CA LEU A 145 -18.14 50.66 -10.80
C LEU A 145 -16.82 51.27 -11.34
N LEU A 146 -15.82 50.42 -11.59
CA LEU A 146 -14.75 50.66 -12.57
C LEU A 146 -14.40 49.36 -13.30
N LEU A 147 -14.86 49.24 -14.55
CA LEU A 147 -14.24 48.38 -15.57
C LEU A 147 -13.20 49.24 -16.31
N ARG A 148 -11.95 48.78 -16.38
CA ARG A 148 -10.97 49.22 -17.38
C ARG A 148 -10.25 48.01 -17.93
N ILE A 149 -10.42 47.75 -19.22
CA ILE A 149 -9.51 46.95 -20.05
C ILE A 149 -8.76 47.97 -20.90
N SER A 150 -7.43 47.88 -20.93
CA SER A 150 -6.57 48.68 -21.81
C SER A 150 -5.99 47.81 -22.92
N GLN A 151 -6.19 48.31 -24.14
CA GLN A 151 -5.48 48.08 -25.41
C GLN A 151 -5.51 46.69 -26.01
#